data_AF-K1UAV0-F1
#
_entry.id   AF-K1UAV0-F1
#
_cell.length_a   1.000
_cell.length_b   1.000
_cell.length_c   1.000
_cell.angle_alpha   90.00
_cell.angle_beta   90.00
_cell.angle_gamma   90.00
#
_symmetry.space_group_name_H-M   'P 1'
#
loop_
_entity.id
_entity.type
_entity.pdbx_description
1 polymer ?
#
loop_
_entity_poly.entity_id
_entity_poly.type
_entity_poly.pdbx_seq_one_letter_code
_entity_poly.pdbx_strand_id
1 'polypeptide(L)'
;MEEIEKLCRKIPESEQMLAIKGIGVITVAGFLAEVGDVRRIESPRQIQKLAGLSLRENSSGKHKGQTTISKRGRSKLRAVLFNAAIPLIAKNPEFKS
;
A
#
# COMPACT_ATOMS: atom_id res chain seq x y z
N MET A 1 10.77 -18.68 -2.52
CA MET A 1 10.48 -17.47 -3.35
C MET A 1 9.83 -17.84 -4.67
N GLU A 2 10.36 -18.86 -5.36
CA GLU A 2 9.84 -19.31 -6.66
C GLU A 2 8.32 -19.63 -6.66
N GLU A 3 7.80 -20.16 -5.56
CA GLU A 3 6.38 -20.48 -5.43
C GLU A 3 5.47 -19.25 -5.30
N ILE A 4 5.92 -18.20 -4.59
CA ILE A 4 5.20 -16.93 -4.49
C ILE A 4 5.13 -16.27 -5.85
N GLU A 5 6.22 -16.32 -6.61
CA GLU A 5 6.26 -15.78 -7.97
C GLU A 5 5.30 -16.52 -8.90
N LYS A 6 5.28 -17.86 -8.85
CA LYS A 6 4.33 -18.69 -9.60
C LYS A 6 2.88 -18.35 -9.25
N LEU A 7 2.57 -18.10 -7.97
CA LEU A 7 1.22 -17.71 -7.53
C LEU A 7 0.86 -16.30 -7.99
N CYS A 8 1.79 -15.34 -7.91
CA CYS A 8 1.56 -13.98 -8.38
C CYS A 8 1.24 -13.97 -9.87
N ARG A 9 2.01 -14.66 -10.70
CA ARG A 9 1.78 -14.74 -12.16
C ARG A 9 0.40 -15.27 -12.57
N LYS A 10 -0.33 -15.97 -11.68
CA LYS A 10 -1.71 -16.41 -11.95
C LYS A 10 -2.74 -15.28 -11.81
N ILE A 11 -2.36 -14.17 -11.19
CA ILE A 11 -3.19 -13.00 -10.96
C ILE A 11 -2.81 -11.95 -12.01
N PRO A 12 -3.69 -11.63 -12.99
CA PRO A 12 -3.37 -10.71 -14.09
C PRO A 12 -2.87 -9.34 -13.62
N GLU A 13 -3.43 -8.83 -12.52
CA GLU A 13 -3.09 -7.52 -11.95
C GLU A 13 -1.65 -7.47 -11.41
N SER A 14 -1.06 -8.63 -11.08
CA SER A 14 0.30 -8.70 -10.55
C SER A 14 1.36 -8.24 -11.55
N GLU A 15 1.17 -8.54 -12.84
CA GLU A 15 2.14 -8.18 -13.88
C GLU A 15 2.22 -6.67 -14.04
N GLN A 16 1.07 -5.99 -14.01
CA GLN A 16 1.00 -4.53 -14.06
C GLN A 16 1.69 -3.89 -12.84
N MET A 17 1.51 -4.46 -11.65
CA MET A 17 2.17 -3.97 -10.43
C MET A 17 3.70 -4.20 -10.46
N LEU A 18 4.14 -5.34 -11.00
CA LEU A 18 5.56 -5.68 -11.14
C LEU A 18 6.28 -4.84 -12.19
N ALA A 19 5.55 -4.31 -13.18
CA ALA A 19 6.11 -3.39 -14.17
C ALA A 19 6.56 -2.05 -13.55
N ILE A 20 6.06 -1.71 -12.36
CA ILE A 20 6.45 -0.48 -11.66
C ILE A 20 7.88 -0.60 -11.15
N LYS A 21 8.77 0.25 -11.66
CA LYS A 21 10.18 0.27 -11.27
C LYS A 21 10.32 0.52 -9.75
N GLY A 22 10.98 -0.41 -9.07
CA GLY A 22 11.19 -0.37 -7.62
C GLY A 22 10.18 -1.20 -6.82
N ILE A 23 9.16 -1.78 -7.46
CA ILE A 23 8.24 -2.74 -6.84
C ILE A 23 8.72 -4.16 -7.15
N GLY A 24 8.77 -5.02 -6.12
CA GLY A 24 9.19 -6.41 -6.24
C GLY A 24 8.09 -7.41 -5.89
N VAL A 25 8.31 -8.68 -6.24
CA VAL A 25 7.35 -9.79 -6.05
C VAL A 25 6.85 -9.92 -4.61
N ILE A 26 7.73 -9.74 -3.62
CA ILE A 26 7.33 -9.83 -2.19
C ILE A 26 6.35 -8.71 -1.83
N THR A 27 6.59 -7.50 -2.33
CA THR A 27 5.72 -6.34 -2.10
C THR A 27 4.35 -6.54 -2.77
N VAL A 28 4.34 -7.02 -4.02
CA VAL A 28 3.10 -7.30 -4.75
C VAL A 28 2.31 -8.42 -4.08
N ALA A 29 2.97 -9.52 -3.70
CA ALA A 29 2.33 -10.62 -2.98
C ALA A 29 1.75 -10.16 -1.65
N GLY A 30 2.51 -9.39 -0.87
CA GLY A 30 2.04 -8.82 0.40
C GLY A 30 0.87 -7.87 0.21
N PHE A 31 0.91 -7.04 -0.85
CA PHE A 31 -0.17 -6.12 -1.16
C PHE A 31 -1.45 -6.88 -1.56
N LEU A 32 -1.35 -7.85 -2.47
CA LEU A 32 -2.49 -8.65 -2.92
C LEU A 32 -3.08 -9.49 -1.78
N ALA A 33 -2.25 -10.05 -0.90
CA ALA A 33 -2.72 -10.77 0.28
C ALA A 33 -3.49 -9.86 1.25
N GLU A 34 -3.06 -8.61 1.38
CA GLU A 34 -3.65 -7.64 2.31
C GLU A 34 -4.81 -6.83 1.72
N VAL A 35 -4.90 -6.68 0.40
CA VAL A 35 -6.02 -5.99 -0.26
C VAL A 35 -7.11 -6.98 -0.68
N GLY A 36 -6.71 -8.19 -1.10
CA GLY A 36 -7.59 -9.17 -1.71
C GLY A 36 -7.86 -8.84 -3.17
N ASP A 37 -9.10 -9.06 -3.61
CA ASP A 37 -9.51 -8.81 -4.99
C ASP A 37 -9.54 -7.31 -5.30
N VAL A 38 -8.52 -6.84 -6.01
CA VAL A 38 -8.32 -5.42 -6.38
C VAL A 38 -9.41 -4.90 -7.30
N ARG A 39 -10.12 -5.76 -8.04
CA ARG A 39 -11.21 -5.37 -8.94
C ARG A 39 -12.43 -4.83 -8.19
N ARG A 40 -12.50 -5.07 -6.88
CA ARG A 40 -13.54 -4.52 -5.99
C ARG A 40 -13.24 -3.11 -5.52
N ILE A 41 -12.09 -2.55 -5.91
CA ILE A 41 -11.66 -1.22 -5.51
C ILE A 41 -11.97 -0.24 -6.62
N GLU A 42 -12.90 0.65 -6.33
CA GLU A 42 -13.35 1.70 -7.25
C GLU A 42 -12.47 2.95 -7.15
N SER A 43 -11.80 3.14 -6.02
CA SER A 43 -10.99 4.33 -5.77
C SER A 43 -9.74 4.03 -4.92
N PRO A 44 -8.59 4.65 -5.23
CA PRO A 44 -7.39 4.56 -4.39
C PRO A 44 -7.62 4.99 -2.93
N ARG A 45 -8.61 5.87 -2.69
CA ARG A 45 -9.00 6.30 -1.33
C ARG A 45 -9.51 5.13 -0.48
N GLN A 46 -10.08 4.09 -1.08
CA GLN A 46 -10.52 2.89 -0.37
C GLN A 46 -9.31 2.10 0.13
N ILE A 47 -8.24 1.97 -0.66
CA ILE A 47 -6.96 1.36 -0.22
C ILE A 47 -6.35 2.19 0.89
N GLN A 48 -6.32 3.53 0.76
CA GLN A 48 -5.81 4.43 1.79
C GLN A 48 -6.55 4.23 3.12
N LYS A 49 -7.89 4.14 3.08
CA LYS A 49 -8.73 3.87 4.25
C LYS A 49 -8.47 2.48 4.80
N LEU A 50 -8.34 1.47 3.95
CA LEU A 50 -8.05 0.09 4.33
C LEU A 50 -6.70 -0.03 5.04
N ALA A 51 -5.69 0.73 4.60
CA ALA A 51 -4.38 0.83 5.23
C ALA A 51 -4.38 1.71 6.49
N GLY A 52 -5.50 2.35 6.85
CA GLY A 52 -5.59 3.27 7.99
C GLY A 52 -4.73 4.52 7.82
N LEU A 53 -4.49 4.94 6.57
CA LEU A 53 -3.72 6.12 6.18
C LEU A 53 -4.59 7.36 5.96
N SER A 54 -5.90 7.28 6.27
CA SER A 54 -6.75 8.46 6.32
C SER A 54 -6.34 9.37 7.48
N LEU A 55 -6.44 10.68 7.26
CA LEU A 55 -6.21 11.66 8.32
C LEU A 55 -7.35 11.60 9.34
N ARG A 56 -6.98 11.70 10.61
CA ARG A 56 -7.90 11.82 11.74
C ARG A 56 -7.50 13.06 12.54
N GLU A 57 -8.48 13.92 12.77
CA GLU A 57 -8.34 15.02 13.70
C GLU A 57 -8.28 14.51 15.14
N ASN A 58 -7.35 15.03 15.93
CA ASN A 58 -7.22 14.73 17.35
C ASN A 58 -7.67 15.94 18.18
N SER A 59 -8.91 16.35 17.97
CA SER A 59 -9.52 17.47 18.69
C SER A 59 -10.61 16.97 19.63
N SER A 60 -10.65 17.52 20.84
CA SER A 60 -11.79 17.47 21.75
C SER A 60 -12.22 18.90 22.05
N GLY A 61 -13.40 19.12 22.62
CA GLY A 61 -13.94 20.48 22.82
C GLY A 61 -12.99 21.47 23.51
N LYS A 62 -12.02 20.99 24.31
CA LYS A 62 -11.00 21.82 24.99
C LYS A 62 -9.57 21.60 24.47
N HIS A 63 -9.33 20.66 23.57
CA HIS A 63 -8.00 20.28 23.10
C HIS A 63 -7.94 20.24 21.59
N LYS A 64 -6.98 20.93 20.98
CA LYS A 64 -6.71 20.85 19.54
C LYS A 64 -5.33 20.24 19.34
N GLY A 65 -5.31 18.92 19.13
CA GLY A 65 -4.08 18.17 18.86
C GLY A 65 -3.69 18.18 17.39
N GLN A 66 -2.51 17.67 17.08
CA GLN A 66 -2.05 17.50 15.70
C GLN A 66 -2.90 16.46 14.96
N THR A 67 -3.23 16.74 13.70
CA THR A 67 -3.84 15.77 12.80
C THR A 67 -2.86 14.63 12.55
N THR A 68 -3.30 13.40 12.76
CA THR A 68 -2.46 12.20 12.60
C THR A 68 -3.16 11.21 11.68
N ILE A 69 -2.44 10.19 11.19
CA ILE A 69 -3.10 9.08 10.51
C ILE A 69 -4.00 8.32 11.47
N SER A 70 -5.12 7.82 10.97
CA SER A 70 -6.12 7.11 11.77
C SER A 70 -5.56 5.85 12.42
N LYS A 71 -4.66 5.14 11.72
CA LYS A 71 -4.14 3.80 12.03
C LYS A 71 -5.20 2.70 12.09
N ARG A 72 -6.50 3.05 12.04
CA ARG A 72 -7.66 2.16 11.93
C ARG A 72 -7.71 1.54 10.53
N GLY A 73 -7.22 0.32 10.42
CA GLY A 73 -7.09 -0.41 9.17
C GLY A 73 -6.10 -1.57 9.31
N ARG A 74 -5.76 -2.20 8.20
CA ARG A 74 -4.79 -3.30 8.13
C ARG A 74 -3.38 -2.78 8.37
N SER A 75 -2.80 -3.13 9.52
CA SER A 75 -1.44 -2.70 9.90
C SER A 75 -0.37 -3.29 8.98
N LYS A 76 -0.56 -4.53 8.52
CA LYS A 76 0.33 -5.21 7.58
C LYS A 76 0.30 -4.55 6.20
N LEU A 77 -0.88 -4.23 5.66
CA LEU A 77 -1.00 -3.44 4.42
C LEU A 77 -0.19 -2.14 4.49
N ARG A 78 -0.33 -1.41 5.62
CA ARG A 78 0.41 -0.17 5.83
C ARG A 78 1.93 -0.39 5.88
N ALA A 79 2.40 -1.47 6.49
CA ALA A 79 3.82 -1.83 6.51
C ALA A 79 4.33 -2.19 5.10
N VAL A 80 3.56 -2.96 4.33
CA VAL A 80 3.90 -3.29 2.93
C VAL A 80 4.02 -2.03 2.09
N LEU A 81 3.06 -1.10 2.19
CA LEU A 81 3.09 0.17 1.46
C LEU A 81 4.29 1.03 1.86
N PHE A 82 4.65 1.08 3.14
CA PHE A 82 5.85 1.79 3.59
C PHE A 82 7.11 1.17 2.98
N ASN A 83 7.25 -0.16 3.04
CA ASN A 83 8.39 -0.87 2.46
C ASN A 83 8.44 -0.76 0.93
N ALA A 84 7.30 -0.59 0.26
CA ALA A 84 7.21 -0.34 -1.17
C ALA A 84 7.75 1.04 -1.56
N ALA A 85 7.50 2.06 -0.72
CA ALA A 85 7.90 3.43 -1.00
C ALA A 85 9.41 3.62 -1.01
N ILE A 86 10.15 2.93 -0.14
CA ILE A 86 11.62 3.06 -0.02
C ILE A 86 12.37 2.76 -1.34
N PRO A 87 12.24 1.56 -1.96
CA PRO A 87 12.90 1.26 -3.22
C PRO A 87 12.33 2.07 -4.38
N LEU A 88 11.05 2.43 -4.33
CA LEU A 88 10.40 3.25 -5.34
C LEU A 88 11.03 4.65 -5.42
N ILE A 89 11.20 5.34 -4.29
CA ILE A 89 11.90 6.63 -4.23
C ILE A 89 13.38 6.49 -4.68
N ALA A 90 14.05 5.41 -4.27
CA ALA A 90 15.47 5.23 -4.58
C ALA A 90 15.76 4.91 -6.06
N LYS A 91 14.88 4.14 -6.71
CA LYS A 91 15.14 3.55 -8.04
C LYS A 91 14.28 4.15 -9.15
N ASN A 92 13.13 4.72 -8.84
CA ASN A 92 12.25 5.32 -9.83
C ASN A 92 12.61 6.81 -10.03
N PRO A 93 13.07 7.22 -11.23
CA PRO A 93 13.41 8.61 -11.49
C PRO A 93 12.21 9.57 -11.35
N GLU A 94 10.97 9.11 -11.55
CA GLU A 94 9.77 9.94 -11.39
C GLU A 94 9.56 10.42 -9.95
N PHE A 95 10.15 9.71 -8.99
CA PHE A 95 10.06 10.02 -7.55
C PHE A 95 11.34 10.63 -6.99
N LYS A 96 12.32 10.93 -7.85
CA LYS A 96 13.50 11.70 -7.47
C LYS A 96 13.14 13.19 -7.52
N SER A 97 13.18 13.85 -6.37
CA SER A 97 13.12 15.31 -6.27
C SER A 97 14.42 15.96 -6.68
#